data_AF-A0A0R0LXM2-F1
#
_entry.id   AF-A0A0R0LXM2-F1
#
_cell.length_a   1.000
_cell.length_b   1.000
_cell.length_c   1.000
_cell.angle_alpha   90.00
_cell.angle_beta   90.00
_cell.angle_gamma   90.00
#
_symmetry.space_group_name_H-M   'P 1'
#
loop_
_entity.id
_entity.type
_entity.pdbx_description
1 polymer ?
#
loop_
_entity_poly.entity_id
_entity_poly.type
_entity_poly.pdbx_seq_one_letter_code
_entity_poly.pdbx_strand_id
1 'polypeptide(L)'
;MIESLLFLKDIRIDEMVDDLAQSDRFRLEKFIVSLFSVIPYLPGKVLQFSSLLSRIPLSSDLLVFLKSTIEDTVLDLIKKEQSSELFNVLRFLYVCEYANLFTSNLEELLDELDVNILNLIINCAGVEKRKLLIRKREKSFEVEFKFSFTDDVKNLLTKKATQLAQNLKNLKLSDRTITENCSNGDVFIAFYIIQNFHDEKQECISQMTTYFTDYWVDCVLGCLIFKETVDMVFVSLFFPSFYKSTNFLANLYAVLEKYENGVFKNRTLAFIYNNAYKFQQRLSESSHNYDPEEKEIEKFRSLITKEVAEEMGRVCKANDLRIFLPEQYHNLLPPSIPVPSGSILHEIAEKKEFRKITAMDESTFFQEFCKITSPSISHFLTYLEIFQEKFEHSNNITEFFRVFKEYNKGRSSYLDITCAKMKEYGLMPYDQK
;
A
#
# COMPACT_ATOMS: atom_id res chain seq x y z
N MET A 1 21.23 0.97 -17.94
CA MET A 1 20.10 0.65 -18.84
C MET A 1 18.88 0.21 -18.05
N ILE A 2 18.89 -0.94 -17.37
CA ILE A 2 17.77 -1.37 -16.50
C ILE A 2 17.43 -0.28 -15.47
N GLU A 3 18.40 0.23 -14.74
CA GLU A 3 18.21 1.32 -13.78
C GLU A 3 17.54 2.56 -14.41
N SER A 4 17.96 2.94 -15.63
CA SER A 4 17.36 4.04 -16.38
C SER A 4 15.88 3.79 -16.71
N LEU A 5 15.50 2.55 -17.01
CA LEU A 5 14.11 2.13 -17.23
C LEU A 5 13.29 2.14 -15.93
N LEU A 6 13.89 1.69 -14.81
CA LEU A 6 13.27 1.71 -13.48
C LEU A 6 12.94 3.13 -13.01
N PHE A 7 13.71 4.13 -13.42
CA PHE A 7 13.46 5.54 -13.08
C PHE A 7 12.88 6.38 -14.22
N LEU A 8 12.46 5.75 -15.32
CA LEU A 8 11.84 6.43 -16.45
C LEU A 8 10.56 7.15 -16.01
N LYS A 9 10.50 8.45 -16.28
CA LYS A 9 9.34 9.35 -16.11
C LYS A 9 9.10 10.06 -17.44
N ASP A 10 7.89 10.58 -17.65
CA ASP A 10 7.49 11.21 -18.92
C ASP A 10 8.48 12.30 -19.38
N ILE A 11 8.96 13.13 -18.45
CA ILE A 11 9.91 14.24 -18.72
C ILE A 11 11.26 13.74 -19.27
N ARG A 12 11.65 12.49 -18.97
CA ARG A 12 12.95 11.92 -19.35
C ARG A 12 12.89 11.03 -20.59
N ILE A 13 11.71 10.86 -21.19
CA ILE A 13 11.58 10.05 -22.41
C ILE A 13 12.39 10.68 -23.53
N ASP A 14 12.30 12.01 -23.71
CA ASP A 14 13.02 12.74 -24.76
C ASP A 14 14.54 12.56 -24.64
N GLU A 15 15.08 12.76 -23.42
CA GLU A 15 16.51 12.57 -23.13
C GLU A 15 16.99 11.15 -23.48
N MET A 16 16.19 10.14 -23.11
CA MET A 16 16.55 8.74 -23.35
C MET A 16 16.42 8.38 -24.84
N VAL A 17 15.44 8.95 -25.55
CA VAL A 17 15.32 8.79 -27.01
C VAL A 17 16.55 9.38 -27.70
N ASP A 18 16.98 10.58 -27.33
CA ASP A 18 18.12 11.25 -27.96
C ASP A 18 19.44 10.49 -27.74
N ASP A 19 19.67 9.98 -26.52
CA ASP A 19 20.82 9.11 -26.20
C ASP A 19 20.81 7.80 -27.01
N LEU A 20 19.64 7.17 -27.14
CA LEU A 20 19.49 5.93 -27.90
C LEU A 20 19.57 6.15 -29.41
N ALA A 21 19.09 7.29 -29.93
CA ALA A 21 19.16 7.62 -31.35
C ALA A 21 20.60 7.79 -31.85
N GLN A 22 21.52 8.17 -30.96
CA GLN A 22 22.96 8.32 -31.26
C GLN A 22 23.77 7.07 -30.91
N SER A 23 23.13 6.03 -30.38
CA SER A 23 23.80 4.83 -29.90
C SER A 23 24.13 3.86 -31.04
N ASP A 24 25.18 3.05 -30.83
CA ASP A 24 25.49 1.95 -31.73
C ASP A 24 24.45 0.81 -31.64
N ARG A 25 24.52 -0.11 -32.62
CA ARG A 25 23.65 -1.28 -32.69
C ARG A 25 23.67 -2.11 -31.41
N PHE A 26 24.86 -2.37 -30.86
CA PHE A 26 25.01 -3.21 -29.67
C PHE A 26 24.27 -2.63 -28.45
N ARG A 27 24.35 -1.31 -28.27
CA ARG A 27 23.66 -0.60 -27.20
C ARG A 27 22.14 -0.62 -27.40
N LEU A 28 21.65 -0.54 -28.65
CA LEU A 28 20.23 -0.68 -28.99
C LEU A 28 19.70 -2.10 -28.75
N GLU A 29 20.45 -3.14 -29.12
CA GLU A 29 20.09 -4.53 -28.81
C GLU A 29 20.02 -4.76 -27.29
N LYS A 30 21.01 -4.25 -26.54
CA LYS A 30 21.01 -4.32 -25.08
C LYS A 30 19.83 -3.56 -24.46
N PHE A 31 19.44 -2.43 -25.04
CA PHE A 31 18.24 -1.70 -24.64
C PHE A 31 16.98 -2.53 -24.85
N ILE A 32 16.79 -3.14 -26.04
CA ILE A 32 15.64 -4.00 -26.35
C ILE A 32 15.55 -5.15 -25.35
N VAL A 33 16.64 -5.90 -25.13
CA VAL A 33 16.66 -6.99 -24.14
C VAL A 33 16.33 -6.48 -22.73
N SER A 34 16.91 -5.35 -22.33
CA SER A 34 16.63 -4.75 -21.01
C SER A 34 15.16 -4.35 -20.89
N LEU A 35 14.57 -3.77 -21.93
CA LEU A 35 13.18 -3.35 -21.95
C LEU A 35 12.24 -4.53 -21.77
N PHE A 36 12.42 -5.61 -22.52
CA PHE A 36 11.60 -6.82 -22.40
C PHE A 36 11.86 -7.62 -21.14
N SER A 37 13.01 -7.44 -20.48
CA SER A 37 13.24 -8.01 -19.14
C SER A 37 12.46 -7.30 -18.02
N VAL A 38 12.08 -6.02 -18.22
CA VAL A 38 11.40 -5.23 -17.17
C VAL A 38 9.91 -4.99 -17.44
N ILE A 39 9.46 -4.99 -18.71
CA ILE A 39 8.05 -4.85 -19.06
C ILE A 39 7.16 -5.80 -18.24
N PRO A 40 7.44 -7.11 -18.12
CA PRO A 40 6.52 -8.03 -17.44
C PRO A 40 6.25 -7.67 -15.97
N TYR A 41 7.16 -6.95 -15.33
CA TYR A 41 7.14 -6.64 -13.90
C TYR A 41 6.73 -5.21 -13.58
N LEU A 42 6.66 -4.30 -14.56
CA LEU A 42 6.41 -2.87 -14.33
C LEU A 42 5.13 -2.40 -15.03
N PRO A 43 3.94 -2.89 -14.63
CA PRO A 43 2.67 -2.55 -15.26
C PRO A 43 2.34 -1.06 -15.23
N GLY A 44 2.80 -0.34 -14.21
CA GLY A 44 2.57 1.11 -14.12
C GLY A 44 3.28 1.94 -15.20
N LYS A 45 4.22 1.34 -15.95
CA LYS A 45 5.09 2.01 -16.93
C LYS A 45 4.81 1.66 -18.40
N VAL A 46 3.77 0.88 -18.67
CA VAL A 46 3.47 0.37 -20.02
C VAL A 46 3.40 1.48 -21.06
N LEU A 47 2.79 2.62 -20.73
CA LEU A 47 2.67 3.77 -21.65
C LEU A 47 4.03 4.44 -21.90
N GLN A 48 4.86 4.63 -20.87
CA GLN A 48 6.20 5.20 -21.00
C GLN A 48 7.09 4.32 -21.87
N PHE A 49 7.06 3.01 -21.66
CA PHE A 49 7.82 2.05 -22.47
C PHE A 49 7.36 2.05 -23.93
N SER A 50 6.05 2.10 -24.17
CA SER A 50 5.49 2.13 -25.53
C SER A 50 5.89 3.42 -26.25
N SER A 51 5.81 4.56 -25.55
CA SER A 51 6.23 5.88 -26.05
C SER A 51 7.73 5.94 -26.34
N LEU A 52 8.56 5.33 -25.48
CA LEU A 52 10.00 5.24 -25.70
C LEU A 52 10.32 4.42 -26.96
N LEU A 53 9.74 3.22 -27.07
CA LEU A 53 9.96 2.34 -28.23
C LEU A 53 9.45 2.96 -29.54
N SER A 54 8.36 3.73 -29.49
CA SER A 54 7.76 4.36 -30.69
C SER A 54 8.62 5.47 -31.30
N ARG A 55 9.62 5.95 -30.56
CA ARG A 55 10.43 7.11 -30.96
C ARG A 55 11.87 6.77 -31.29
N ILE A 56 12.33 5.58 -30.89
CA ILE A 56 13.68 5.13 -31.23
C ILE A 56 13.73 4.77 -32.72
N PRO A 57 14.78 5.21 -33.45
CA PRO A 57 15.03 4.76 -34.81
C PRO A 57 15.57 3.33 -34.78
N LEU A 58 14.83 2.37 -35.37
CA LEU A 58 15.24 0.98 -35.49
C LEU A 58 15.47 0.64 -36.95
N SER A 59 16.65 0.11 -37.27
CA SER A 59 16.95 -0.45 -38.59
C SER A 59 16.24 -1.79 -38.79
N SER A 60 16.13 -2.26 -40.04
CA SER A 60 15.50 -3.55 -40.36
C SER A 60 16.06 -4.73 -39.56
N ASP A 61 17.38 -4.81 -39.41
CA ASP A 61 18.04 -5.84 -38.58
C ASP A 61 17.61 -5.77 -37.11
N LEU A 62 17.52 -4.56 -36.54
CA LEU A 62 17.09 -4.36 -35.17
C LEU A 62 15.60 -4.69 -34.98
N LEU A 63 14.79 -4.51 -36.02
CA LEU A 63 13.38 -4.90 -36.00
C LEU A 63 13.21 -6.43 -36.00
N VAL A 64 14.05 -7.16 -36.74
CA VAL A 64 14.11 -8.63 -36.66
C VAL A 64 14.54 -9.09 -35.27
N PHE A 65 15.55 -8.43 -34.69
CA PHE A 65 16.00 -8.72 -33.32
C PHE A 65 14.92 -8.42 -32.27
N LEU A 66 14.23 -7.28 -32.39
CA LEU A 66 13.08 -6.91 -31.56
C LEU A 66 12.00 -7.98 -31.63
N LYS A 67 11.71 -8.49 -32.84
CA LYS A 67 10.75 -9.56 -33.05
C LYS A 67 11.09 -10.81 -32.26
N SER A 68 12.31 -11.33 -32.46
CA SER A 68 12.79 -12.51 -31.73
C SER A 68 12.70 -12.29 -30.22
N THR A 69 13.11 -11.11 -29.74
CA THR A 69 13.10 -10.81 -28.30
C THR A 69 11.68 -10.84 -27.71
N ILE A 70 10.69 -10.31 -28.43
CA ILE A 70 9.28 -10.35 -28.02
C ILE A 70 8.79 -11.79 -27.95
N GLU A 71 9.02 -12.56 -29.02
CA GLU A 71 8.59 -13.96 -29.11
C GLU A 71 9.22 -14.82 -28.00
N ASP A 72 10.53 -14.69 -27.79
CA ASP A 72 11.27 -15.37 -26.73
C ASP A 72 10.73 -15.03 -25.34
N THR A 73 10.41 -13.74 -25.10
CA THR A 73 9.85 -13.28 -23.82
C THR A 73 8.47 -13.90 -23.57
N VAL A 74 7.59 -13.88 -24.57
CA VAL A 74 6.24 -14.47 -24.46
C VAL A 74 6.32 -15.98 -24.19
N LEU A 75 7.17 -16.69 -24.94
CA LEU A 75 7.37 -18.14 -24.79
C LEU A 75 7.95 -18.51 -23.42
N ASP A 76 8.90 -17.74 -22.91
CA ASP A 76 9.49 -17.96 -21.59
C ASP A 76 8.46 -17.78 -20.47
N LEU A 77 7.63 -16.72 -20.53
CA LEU A 77 6.56 -16.49 -19.55
C LEU A 77 5.50 -17.60 -19.59
N ILE A 78 5.14 -18.08 -20.78
CA ILE A 78 4.25 -19.24 -20.95
C ILE A 78 4.86 -20.47 -20.27
N LYS A 79 6.13 -20.78 -20.56
CA LYS A 79 6.83 -21.95 -20.02
C LYS A 79 6.95 -21.92 -18.49
N LYS A 80 7.06 -20.72 -17.91
CA LYS A 80 7.13 -20.49 -16.46
C LYS A 80 5.76 -20.34 -15.79
N GLU A 81 4.67 -20.44 -16.56
CA GLU A 81 3.29 -20.23 -16.10
C GLU A 81 3.06 -18.85 -15.44
N GLN A 82 3.82 -17.83 -15.87
CA GLN A 82 3.77 -16.47 -15.33
C GLN A 82 2.62 -15.67 -15.98
N SER A 83 1.38 -16.03 -15.63
CA SER A 83 0.18 -15.46 -16.27
C SER A 83 0.03 -13.95 -16.08
N SER A 84 0.44 -13.40 -14.93
CA SER A 84 0.22 -11.98 -14.63
C SER A 84 1.17 -11.09 -15.42
N GLU A 85 2.43 -11.51 -15.49
CA GLU A 85 3.49 -10.98 -16.31
C GLU A 85 3.09 -11.02 -17.80
N LEU A 86 2.54 -12.15 -18.24
CA LEU A 86 2.07 -12.32 -19.61
C LEU A 86 0.94 -11.34 -19.95
N PHE A 87 -0.06 -11.15 -19.07
CA PHE A 87 -1.08 -10.10 -19.29
C PHE A 87 -0.46 -8.72 -19.46
N ASN A 88 0.60 -8.41 -18.72
CA ASN A 88 1.25 -7.11 -18.83
C ASN A 88 2.03 -6.94 -20.15
N VAL A 89 2.69 -7.99 -20.62
CA VAL A 89 3.34 -7.99 -21.94
C VAL A 89 2.30 -7.84 -23.06
N LEU A 90 1.19 -8.58 -23.00
CA LEU A 90 0.12 -8.46 -24.02
C LEU A 90 -0.50 -7.07 -24.05
N ARG A 91 -0.69 -6.45 -22.87
CA ARG A 91 -1.14 -5.05 -22.79
C ARG A 91 -0.14 -4.08 -23.42
N PHE A 92 1.15 -4.28 -23.17
CA PHE A 92 2.19 -3.47 -23.82
C PHE A 92 2.17 -3.61 -25.34
N LEU A 93 2.04 -4.83 -25.86
CA LEU A 93 1.95 -5.09 -27.30
C LEU A 93 0.71 -4.44 -27.92
N TYR A 94 -0.45 -4.51 -27.24
CA TYR A 94 -1.68 -3.83 -27.65
C TYR A 94 -1.49 -2.32 -27.79
N VAL A 95 -0.83 -1.68 -26.82
CA VAL A 95 -0.53 -0.24 -26.89
C VAL A 95 0.43 0.09 -28.03
N CYS A 96 1.42 -0.76 -28.29
CA CYS A 96 2.36 -0.58 -29.39
C CYS A 96 1.67 -0.70 -30.76
N GLU A 97 0.76 -1.65 -30.92
CA GLU A 97 -0.04 -1.79 -32.14
C GLU A 97 -0.94 -0.57 -32.37
N TYR A 98 -1.60 -0.08 -31.31
CA TYR A 98 -2.39 1.16 -31.37
C TYR A 98 -1.55 2.38 -31.82
N ALA A 99 -0.31 2.46 -31.36
CA ALA A 99 0.63 3.51 -31.72
C ALA A 99 1.27 3.32 -33.12
N ASN A 100 0.80 2.32 -33.88
CA ASN A 100 1.26 1.98 -35.22
C ASN A 100 2.76 1.67 -35.23
N LEU A 101 3.29 1.01 -34.19
CA LEU A 101 4.69 0.57 -34.20
C LEU A 101 4.85 -0.64 -35.11
N PHE A 102 3.97 -1.63 -34.98
CA PHE A 102 4.00 -2.84 -35.78
C PHE A 102 2.57 -3.35 -35.98
N THR A 103 2.42 -4.28 -36.91
CA THR A 103 1.17 -5.02 -37.13
C THR A 103 1.30 -6.41 -36.53
N SER A 104 0.26 -6.91 -35.90
CA SER A 104 0.23 -8.25 -35.33
C SER A 104 -1.12 -8.93 -35.54
N ASN A 105 -1.20 -10.22 -35.23
CA ASN A 105 -2.48 -10.92 -35.10
C ASN A 105 -3.05 -10.84 -33.67
N LEU A 106 -2.65 -9.84 -32.87
CA LEU A 106 -3.07 -9.74 -31.47
C LEU A 106 -4.58 -9.54 -31.35
N GLU A 107 -5.22 -8.72 -32.20
CA GLU A 107 -6.68 -8.54 -32.18
C GLU A 107 -7.41 -9.88 -32.45
N GLU A 108 -7.00 -10.61 -33.48
CA GLU A 108 -7.54 -11.96 -33.78
C GLU A 108 -7.31 -12.94 -32.62
N LEU A 109 -6.10 -12.93 -32.04
CA LEU A 109 -5.76 -13.77 -30.88
C LEU A 109 -6.61 -13.43 -29.66
N LEU A 110 -6.87 -12.14 -29.42
CA LEU A 110 -7.68 -11.65 -28.31
C LEU A 110 -9.16 -11.99 -28.51
N ASP A 111 -9.66 -11.99 -29.74
CA ASP A 111 -11.02 -12.42 -30.09
C ASP A 111 -11.26 -13.91 -29.84
N GLU A 112 -10.22 -14.74 -29.92
CA GLU A 112 -10.28 -16.16 -29.55
C GLU A 112 -10.26 -16.41 -28.04
N LEU A 113 -9.99 -15.38 -27.21
CA LEU A 113 -9.89 -15.51 -25.76
C LEU A 113 -11.20 -15.16 -25.05
N ASP A 114 -11.36 -15.68 -23.84
CA ASP A 114 -12.50 -15.36 -22.98
C ASP A 114 -12.62 -13.85 -22.73
N VAL A 115 -13.85 -13.33 -22.71
CA VAL A 115 -14.14 -11.90 -22.53
C VAL A 115 -13.53 -11.32 -21.24
N ASN A 116 -13.34 -12.13 -20.20
CA ASN A 116 -12.66 -11.68 -18.98
C ASN A 116 -11.18 -11.40 -19.22
N ILE A 117 -10.50 -12.19 -20.06
CA ILE A 117 -9.11 -11.94 -20.47
C ILE A 117 -9.02 -10.63 -21.25
N LEU A 118 -9.91 -10.46 -22.23
CA LEU A 118 -9.98 -9.23 -23.02
C LEU A 118 -10.14 -8.00 -22.12
N ASN A 119 -11.02 -8.09 -21.12
CA ASN A 119 -11.23 -7.03 -20.15
C ASN A 119 -10.00 -6.72 -19.27
N LEU A 120 -9.08 -7.67 -19.08
CA LEU A 120 -7.83 -7.38 -18.37
C LEU A 120 -6.81 -6.68 -19.26
N ILE A 121 -6.82 -6.95 -20.56
CA ILE A 121 -5.81 -6.43 -21.49
C ILE A 121 -6.24 -5.08 -22.09
N ILE A 122 -7.47 -5.01 -22.62
CA ILE A 122 -7.96 -3.86 -23.40
C ILE A 122 -8.78 -2.89 -22.53
N ASN A 123 -9.65 -3.40 -21.66
CA ASN A 123 -10.52 -2.55 -20.84
C ASN A 123 -9.74 -1.99 -19.64
N CYS A 124 -8.80 -1.09 -19.94
CA CYS A 124 -7.94 -0.34 -19.02
C CYS A 124 -8.21 1.16 -19.25
N ALA A 125 -9.06 1.80 -18.44
CA ALA A 125 -9.41 3.21 -18.63
C ALA A 125 -8.16 4.12 -18.55
N GLY A 126 -7.20 3.78 -17.69
CA GLY A 126 -5.90 4.45 -17.62
C GLY A 126 -5.13 4.42 -18.95
N VAL A 127 -5.07 3.26 -19.60
CA VAL A 127 -4.48 3.11 -20.94
C VAL A 127 -5.30 3.87 -21.98
N GLU A 128 -6.63 3.70 -22.01
CA GLU A 128 -7.50 4.32 -23.02
C GLU A 128 -7.45 5.85 -23.01
N LYS A 129 -7.42 6.47 -21.83
CA LYS A 129 -7.37 7.93 -21.71
C LYS A 129 -6.00 8.50 -22.12
N ARG A 130 -4.92 7.76 -21.89
CA ARG A 130 -3.54 8.24 -22.08
C ARG A 130 -2.86 7.69 -23.34
N LYS A 131 -3.38 6.65 -23.99
CA LYS A 131 -2.81 6.13 -25.24
C LYS A 131 -2.81 7.17 -26.36
N LEU A 132 -3.74 8.13 -26.33
CA LEU A 132 -3.78 9.27 -27.24
C LEU A 132 -2.58 10.22 -27.09
N LEU A 133 -1.91 10.21 -25.93
CA LEU A 133 -0.67 10.97 -25.71
C LEU A 133 0.53 10.31 -26.38
N ILE A 134 0.42 9.05 -26.79
CA ILE A 134 1.46 8.36 -27.54
C ILE A 134 1.37 8.82 -28.99
N ARG A 135 2.47 9.39 -29.50
CA ARG A 135 2.58 9.75 -30.91
C ARG A 135 2.49 8.50 -31.77
N LYS A 136 1.43 8.41 -32.58
CA LYS A 136 1.31 7.38 -33.61
C LYS A 136 2.37 7.59 -34.67
N ARG A 137 3.02 6.52 -35.12
CA ARG A 137 3.90 6.59 -36.30
C ARG A 137 3.05 6.70 -37.56
N GLU A 138 3.54 7.44 -38.55
CA GLU A 138 2.89 7.55 -39.86
C GLU A 138 2.88 6.21 -40.61
N LYS A 139 3.93 5.40 -40.42
CA LYS A 139 4.07 4.06 -40.96
C LYS A 139 4.50 3.10 -39.86
N SER A 140 3.88 1.93 -39.85
CA SER A 140 4.36 0.81 -39.05
C SER A 140 5.73 0.36 -39.51
N PHE A 141 6.46 -0.28 -38.60
CA PHE A 141 7.58 -1.11 -38.97
C PHE A 141 7.11 -2.19 -39.94
N GLU A 142 7.95 -2.53 -40.92
CA GLU A 142 7.73 -3.64 -41.86
C GLU A 142 7.98 -5.00 -41.17
N VAL A 143 7.39 -5.20 -39.98
CA VAL A 143 7.49 -6.43 -39.21
C VAL A 143 6.12 -6.84 -38.73
N GLU A 144 5.72 -8.04 -39.13
CA GLU A 144 4.50 -8.70 -38.69
C GLU A 144 4.81 -9.68 -37.56
N PHE A 145 4.06 -9.56 -36.47
CA PHE A 145 4.12 -10.45 -35.32
C PHE A 145 2.97 -11.46 -35.38
N LYS A 146 3.30 -12.76 -35.25
CA LYS A 146 2.30 -13.82 -35.20
C LYS A 146 2.47 -14.62 -33.92
N PHE A 147 1.47 -14.53 -33.05
CA PHE A 147 1.39 -15.28 -31.82
C PHE A 147 0.33 -16.37 -31.96
N SER A 148 0.54 -17.49 -31.28
CA SER A 148 -0.48 -18.50 -31.09
C SER A 148 -0.43 -19.00 -29.66
N PHE A 149 -1.60 -19.19 -29.05
CA PHE A 149 -1.72 -19.79 -27.72
C PHE A 149 -2.27 -21.19 -27.86
N THR A 150 -1.58 -22.16 -27.25
CA THR A 150 -2.13 -23.50 -27.06
C THR A 150 -3.33 -23.45 -26.12
N ASP A 151 -4.19 -24.46 -26.16
CA ASP A 151 -5.35 -24.55 -25.27
C ASP A 151 -4.95 -24.50 -23.79
N ASP A 152 -3.79 -25.07 -23.43
CA ASP A 152 -3.26 -25.02 -22.07
C ASP A 152 -2.97 -23.58 -21.61
N VAL A 153 -2.39 -22.75 -22.48
CA VAL A 153 -2.13 -21.33 -22.18
C VAL A 153 -3.44 -20.56 -22.08
N LYS A 154 -4.39 -20.80 -23.00
CA LYS A 154 -5.72 -20.18 -22.96
C LYS A 154 -6.44 -20.51 -21.65
N ASN A 155 -6.36 -21.77 -21.19
CA ASN A 155 -6.94 -22.22 -19.93
C ASN A 155 -6.26 -21.58 -18.71
N LEU A 156 -4.93 -21.47 -18.72
CA LEU A 156 -4.17 -20.81 -17.66
C LEU A 156 -4.58 -19.34 -17.51
N LEU A 157 -4.61 -18.59 -18.62
CA LEU A 157 -5.03 -17.19 -18.64
C LEU A 157 -6.48 -17.03 -18.18
N THR A 158 -7.38 -17.89 -18.67
CA THR A 158 -8.80 -17.87 -18.30
C THR A 158 -8.98 -18.07 -16.81
N LYS A 159 -8.32 -19.08 -16.23
CA LYS A 159 -8.39 -19.36 -14.79
C LYS A 159 -7.99 -18.15 -13.96
N LYS A 160 -6.90 -17.46 -14.33
CA LYS A 160 -6.43 -16.26 -13.62
C LYS A 160 -7.41 -15.09 -13.76
N ALA A 161 -7.93 -14.85 -14.97
CA ALA A 161 -8.89 -13.78 -15.22
C ALA A 161 -10.21 -14.02 -14.48
N THR A 162 -10.73 -15.24 -14.50
CA THR A 162 -11.93 -15.63 -13.76
C THR A 162 -11.74 -15.49 -12.25
N GLN A 163 -10.57 -15.86 -11.71
CA GLN A 163 -10.27 -15.70 -10.29
C GLN A 163 -10.34 -14.22 -9.86
N LEU A 164 -9.74 -13.31 -10.63
CA LEU A 164 -9.81 -11.88 -10.33
C LEU A 164 -11.24 -11.34 -10.44
N ALA A 165 -11.96 -11.70 -11.50
CA ALA A 165 -13.36 -11.31 -11.68
C ALA A 165 -14.24 -11.79 -10.51
N GLN A 166 -13.98 -13.00 -10.00
CA GLN A 166 -14.68 -13.52 -8.83
C GLN A 166 -14.30 -12.75 -7.56
N ASN A 167 -13.03 -12.42 -7.35
CA ASN A 167 -12.59 -11.61 -6.22
C ASN A 167 -13.28 -10.22 -6.21
N LEU A 168 -13.38 -9.60 -7.38
CA LEU A 168 -14.13 -8.34 -7.58
C LEU A 168 -15.61 -8.48 -7.20
N LYS A 169 -16.28 -9.52 -7.69
CA LYS A 169 -17.68 -9.81 -7.32
C LYS A 169 -17.85 -10.03 -5.82
N ASN A 170 -16.89 -10.70 -5.19
CA ASN A 170 -16.89 -10.98 -3.75
C ASN A 170 -16.71 -9.73 -2.88
N LEU A 171 -16.32 -8.58 -3.44
CA LEU A 171 -16.24 -7.31 -2.69
C LEU A 171 -17.60 -6.81 -2.21
N LYS A 172 -18.72 -7.40 -2.70
CA LYS A 172 -20.11 -7.08 -2.31
C LYS A 172 -20.44 -5.59 -2.33
N LEU A 173 -19.80 -4.80 -3.20
CA LEU A 173 -20.13 -3.39 -3.40
C LEU A 173 -21.51 -3.34 -4.09
N SER A 174 -22.54 -2.96 -3.35
CA SER A 174 -23.95 -3.07 -3.75
C SER A 174 -24.41 -2.03 -4.78
N ASP A 175 -23.58 -1.03 -5.10
CA ASP A 175 -23.92 0.04 -6.02
C ASP A 175 -23.32 -0.20 -7.42
N ARG A 176 -24.23 -0.42 -8.37
CA ARG A 176 -23.92 -0.59 -9.78
C ARG A 176 -23.11 0.57 -10.35
N THR A 177 -23.28 1.80 -9.86
CA THR A 177 -22.57 2.98 -10.40
C THR A 177 -21.06 2.96 -10.08
N ILE A 178 -20.64 2.30 -9.00
CA ILE A 178 -19.20 2.13 -8.69
C ILE A 178 -18.61 0.99 -9.53
N THR A 179 -19.35 -0.10 -9.72
CA THR A 179 -18.88 -1.30 -10.43
C THR A 179 -19.03 -1.22 -11.96
N GLU A 180 -19.94 -0.40 -12.48
CA GLU A 180 -20.14 -0.21 -13.93
C GLU A 180 -19.11 0.76 -14.52
N ASN A 181 -18.55 1.64 -13.68
CA ASN A 181 -17.50 2.59 -14.08
C ASN A 181 -16.08 2.10 -13.78
N CYS A 182 -15.92 0.92 -13.16
CA CYS A 182 -14.59 0.38 -12.88
C CYS A 182 -14.05 -0.42 -14.06
N SER A 183 -12.75 -0.31 -14.28
CA SER A 183 -12.04 -1.03 -15.33
C SER A 183 -11.37 -2.26 -14.71
N ASN A 184 -11.81 -3.47 -15.11
CA ASN A 184 -11.23 -4.72 -14.60
C ASN A 184 -9.72 -4.79 -14.85
N GLY A 185 -9.25 -4.27 -15.99
CA GLY A 185 -7.83 -4.18 -16.31
C GLY A 185 -7.06 -3.23 -15.39
N ASP A 186 -7.63 -2.07 -15.05
CA ASP A 186 -7.04 -1.13 -14.11
C ASP A 186 -7.00 -1.70 -12.68
N VAL A 187 -8.06 -2.40 -12.26
CA VAL A 187 -8.06 -3.09 -10.96
C VAL A 187 -7.01 -4.20 -10.93
N PHE A 188 -6.85 -4.95 -12.02
CA PHE A 188 -5.78 -5.95 -12.15
C PHE A 188 -4.39 -5.31 -12.01
N ILE A 189 -4.15 -4.16 -12.64
CA ILE A 189 -2.86 -3.46 -12.55
C ILE A 189 -2.58 -3.07 -11.09
N ALA A 190 -3.57 -2.50 -10.40
CA ALA A 190 -3.43 -2.15 -8.99
C ALA A 190 -3.12 -3.38 -8.13
N PHE A 191 -3.90 -4.45 -8.29
CA PHE A 191 -3.67 -5.72 -7.62
C PHE A 191 -2.27 -6.28 -7.89
N TYR A 192 -1.83 -6.27 -9.15
CA TYR A 192 -0.55 -6.83 -9.58
C TYR A 192 0.65 -6.01 -9.09
N ILE A 193 0.54 -4.67 -9.06
CA ILE A 193 1.58 -3.82 -8.46
C ILE A 193 1.72 -4.15 -6.98
N ILE A 194 0.62 -4.21 -6.22
CA ILE A 194 0.67 -4.52 -4.79
C ILE A 194 1.23 -5.92 -4.57
N GLN A 195 0.78 -6.90 -5.36
CA GLN A 195 1.24 -8.28 -5.24
C GLN A 195 2.77 -8.40 -5.34
N ASN A 196 3.41 -7.66 -6.26
CA ASN A 196 4.85 -7.76 -6.49
C ASN A 196 5.68 -6.80 -5.64
N PHE A 197 5.13 -5.66 -5.22
CA PHE A 197 5.92 -4.56 -4.65
C PHE A 197 5.50 -4.14 -3.24
N HIS A 198 4.54 -4.81 -2.59
CA HIS A 198 4.08 -4.42 -1.24
C HIS A 198 5.21 -4.35 -0.19
N ASP A 199 6.23 -5.20 -0.31
CA ASP A 199 7.42 -5.17 0.56
C ASP A 199 8.33 -3.97 0.25
N GLU A 200 8.43 -3.58 -1.02
CA GLU A 200 9.20 -2.44 -1.52
C GLU A 200 8.32 -1.19 -1.69
N LYS A 201 7.88 -0.65 -0.54
CA LYS A 201 6.85 0.42 -0.45
C LYS A 201 7.05 1.59 -1.42
N GLN A 202 8.28 2.07 -1.59
CA GLN A 202 8.58 3.20 -2.47
C GLN A 202 8.36 2.88 -3.95
N GLU A 203 8.74 1.68 -4.38
CA GLU A 203 8.53 1.23 -5.76
C GLU A 203 7.04 1.02 -6.04
N CYS A 204 6.33 0.40 -5.09
CA CYS A 204 4.88 0.24 -5.19
C CYS A 204 4.18 1.59 -5.33
N ILE A 205 4.51 2.58 -4.50
CA ILE A 205 3.95 3.94 -4.58
C ILE A 205 4.31 4.59 -5.92
N SER A 206 5.57 4.49 -6.36
CA SER A 206 6.03 5.04 -7.64
C SER A 206 5.21 4.50 -8.81
N GLN A 207 5.03 3.18 -8.92
CA GLN A 207 4.26 2.59 -10.01
C GLN A 207 2.78 2.94 -9.96
N MET A 208 2.18 2.89 -8.78
CA MET A 208 0.77 3.20 -8.60
C MET A 208 0.48 4.68 -8.92
N THR A 209 1.30 5.62 -8.46
CA THR A 209 1.13 7.06 -8.75
C THR A 209 1.43 7.40 -10.21
N THR A 210 2.37 6.69 -10.85
CA THR A 210 2.64 6.82 -12.28
C THR A 210 1.42 6.45 -13.13
N TYR A 211 0.71 5.38 -12.74
CA TYR A 211 -0.42 4.86 -13.51
C TYR A 211 -1.77 5.52 -13.14
N PHE A 212 -2.08 5.61 -11.84
CA PHE A 212 -3.41 5.96 -11.32
C PHE A 212 -3.59 7.44 -10.96
N THR A 213 -2.76 8.36 -11.48
CA THR A 213 -2.76 9.78 -11.07
C THR A 213 -4.17 10.41 -11.02
N ASP A 214 -5.02 10.06 -12.01
CA ASP A 214 -6.41 10.53 -12.13
C ASP A 214 -7.47 9.42 -11.91
N TYR A 215 -7.05 8.19 -11.58
CA TYR A 215 -7.87 6.95 -11.64
C TYR A 215 -7.82 6.14 -10.34
N TRP A 216 -8.11 6.80 -9.25
CA TRP A 216 -7.86 6.23 -7.92
C TRP A 216 -8.91 5.19 -7.49
N VAL A 217 -10.10 5.12 -8.12
CA VAL A 217 -11.15 4.14 -7.75
C VAL A 217 -10.65 2.71 -7.98
N ASP A 218 -10.18 2.40 -9.18
CA ASP A 218 -9.70 1.07 -9.54
C ASP A 218 -8.49 0.65 -8.70
N CYS A 219 -7.65 1.63 -8.39
CA CYS A 219 -6.56 1.49 -7.44
C CYS A 219 -7.04 1.05 -6.05
N VAL A 220 -8.05 1.74 -5.48
CA VAL A 220 -8.62 1.38 -4.17
C VAL A 220 -9.24 -0.01 -4.22
N LEU A 221 -9.93 -0.37 -5.30
CA LEU A 221 -10.48 -1.71 -5.50
C LEU A 221 -9.37 -2.78 -5.55
N GLY A 222 -8.24 -2.50 -6.22
CA GLY A 222 -7.07 -3.38 -6.22
C GLY A 222 -6.50 -3.61 -4.82
N CYS A 223 -6.35 -2.54 -4.01
CA CYS A 223 -5.99 -2.66 -2.59
C CYS A 223 -7.00 -3.52 -1.82
N LEU A 224 -8.30 -3.35 -2.10
CA LEU A 224 -9.38 -4.11 -1.48
C LEU A 224 -9.43 -5.58 -1.94
N ILE A 225 -8.81 -5.96 -3.06
CA ILE A 225 -8.70 -7.38 -3.40
C ILE A 225 -7.55 -8.03 -2.62
N PHE A 226 -6.46 -7.29 -2.40
CA PHE A 226 -5.26 -7.78 -1.71
C PHE A 226 -5.34 -7.71 -0.16
N LYS A 227 -6.54 -7.53 0.40
CA LYS A 227 -6.84 -7.14 1.80
C LYS A 227 -6.10 -7.86 2.93
N GLU A 228 -5.67 -9.09 2.74
CA GLU A 228 -5.11 -9.91 3.82
C GLU A 228 -3.64 -9.58 4.12
N THR A 229 -2.95 -8.86 3.23
CA THR A 229 -1.50 -8.60 3.33
C THR A 229 -1.10 -7.14 3.09
N VAL A 230 -2.04 -6.24 2.77
CA VAL A 230 -1.69 -4.82 2.62
C VAL A 230 -1.27 -4.24 3.98
N ASP A 231 0.04 -4.02 4.12
CA ASP A 231 0.62 -3.32 5.27
C ASP A 231 -0.06 -1.95 5.39
N MET A 232 -0.54 -1.61 6.59
CA MET A 232 -1.10 -0.29 6.85
C MET A 232 -0.10 0.83 6.60
N VAL A 233 1.20 0.53 6.73
CA VAL A 233 2.25 1.47 6.36
C VAL A 233 2.20 1.77 4.86
N PHE A 234 1.87 0.80 4.00
CA PHE A 234 1.70 1.05 2.57
C PHE A 234 0.51 2.00 2.31
N VAL A 235 -0.67 1.71 2.86
CA VAL A 235 -1.83 2.61 2.77
C VAL A 235 -1.48 4.01 3.30
N SER A 236 -0.68 4.05 4.36
CA SER A 236 -0.28 5.29 5.03
C SER A 236 0.63 6.19 4.21
N LEU A 237 1.45 5.61 3.34
CA LEU A 237 2.37 6.34 2.47
C LEU A 237 1.71 6.68 1.13
N PHE A 238 0.79 5.83 0.69
CA PHE A 238 0.21 5.88 -0.63
C PHE A 238 -1.03 6.77 -0.74
N PHE A 239 -1.99 6.71 0.19
CA PHE A 239 -3.20 7.52 0.08
C PHE A 239 -2.96 9.05 0.15
N PRO A 240 -2.01 9.56 0.96
CA PRO A 240 -1.72 10.99 0.96
C PRO A 240 -1.29 11.55 -0.39
N SER A 241 -0.68 10.75 -1.28
CA SER A 241 -0.30 11.24 -2.61
C SER A 241 -1.51 11.56 -3.51
N PHE A 242 -2.70 11.04 -3.17
CA PHE A 242 -3.95 11.31 -3.91
C PHE A 242 -4.85 12.35 -3.24
N TYR A 243 -4.51 12.87 -2.06
CA TYR A 243 -5.35 13.88 -1.41
C TYR A 243 -5.47 15.16 -2.25
N LYS A 244 -4.48 15.42 -3.11
CA LYS A 244 -4.52 16.53 -4.09
C LYS A 244 -5.44 16.27 -5.28
N SER A 245 -5.80 15.02 -5.55
CA SER A 245 -6.68 14.66 -6.65
C SER A 245 -8.11 15.07 -6.30
N THR A 246 -8.76 15.79 -7.20
CA THR A 246 -10.13 16.31 -7.01
C THR A 246 -11.09 15.18 -6.62
N ASN A 247 -11.84 15.38 -5.53
CA ASN A 247 -12.83 14.44 -5.00
C ASN A 247 -12.31 13.06 -4.57
N PHE A 248 -10.99 12.87 -4.36
CA PHE A 248 -10.45 11.58 -3.94
C PHE A 248 -11.10 11.05 -2.66
N LEU A 249 -11.08 11.84 -1.57
CA LEU A 249 -11.60 11.41 -0.26
C LEU A 249 -13.12 11.20 -0.29
N ALA A 250 -13.88 12.15 -0.83
CA ALA A 250 -15.33 12.03 -0.98
C ALA A 250 -15.75 10.71 -1.66
N ASN A 251 -15.05 10.33 -2.73
CA ASN A 251 -15.37 9.11 -3.46
C ASN A 251 -14.78 7.85 -2.78
N LEU A 252 -13.62 7.94 -2.13
CA LEU A 252 -13.10 6.88 -1.26
C LEU A 252 -14.11 6.55 -0.15
N TYR A 253 -14.74 7.56 0.45
CA TYR A 253 -15.81 7.37 1.42
C TYR A 253 -17.02 6.67 0.83
N ALA A 254 -17.41 6.98 -0.41
CA ALA A 254 -18.48 6.26 -1.08
C ALA A 254 -18.15 4.77 -1.28
N VAL A 255 -16.88 4.42 -1.55
CA VAL A 255 -16.43 3.02 -1.63
C VAL A 255 -16.43 2.37 -0.24
N LEU A 256 -15.85 3.03 0.76
CA LEU A 256 -15.75 2.49 2.13
C LEU A 256 -17.11 2.36 2.84
N GLU A 257 -18.07 3.22 2.53
CA GLU A 257 -19.45 3.14 3.04
C GLU A 257 -20.10 1.81 2.68
N LYS A 258 -19.92 1.38 1.42
CA LYS A 258 -20.49 0.16 0.86
C LYS A 258 -19.68 -1.08 1.20
N TYR A 259 -18.43 -0.89 1.60
CA TYR A 259 -17.59 -1.97 2.06
C TYR A 259 -18.00 -2.37 3.48
N GLU A 260 -18.58 -3.56 3.60
CA GLU A 260 -19.06 -4.13 4.87
C GLU A 260 -17.92 -4.23 5.89
N ASN A 261 -18.22 -3.99 7.18
CA ASN A 261 -17.26 -3.81 8.27
C ASN A 261 -16.07 -4.78 8.17
N GLY A 262 -14.87 -4.22 8.01
CA GLY A 262 -13.66 -4.99 7.85
C GLY A 262 -12.44 -4.23 8.34
N VAL A 263 -11.42 -4.98 8.77
CA VAL A 263 -10.16 -4.47 9.32
C VAL A 263 -9.53 -3.38 8.43
N PHE A 264 -9.56 -3.57 7.11
CA PHE A 264 -9.08 -2.59 6.14
C PHE A 264 -9.79 -1.23 6.23
N LYS A 265 -11.14 -1.22 6.28
CA LYS A 265 -11.94 0.02 6.38
C LYS A 265 -11.64 0.76 7.67
N ASN A 266 -11.65 0.05 8.80
CA ASN A 266 -11.44 0.66 10.11
C ASN A 266 -10.08 1.32 10.20
N ARG A 267 -9.04 0.60 9.74
CA ARG A 267 -7.67 1.11 9.73
C ARG A 267 -7.47 2.25 8.73
N THR A 268 -8.11 2.18 7.56
CA THR A 268 -8.06 3.25 6.55
C THR A 268 -8.69 4.53 7.10
N LEU A 269 -9.87 4.46 7.71
CA LEU A 269 -10.52 5.63 8.30
C LEU A 269 -9.70 6.22 9.46
N ALA A 270 -9.14 5.37 10.31
CA ALA A 270 -8.24 5.82 11.38
C ALA A 270 -7.00 6.54 10.83
N PHE A 271 -6.43 6.02 9.74
CA PHE A 271 -5.30 6.63 9.05
C PHE A 271 -5.67 7.99 8.45
N ILE A 272 -6.79 8.08 7.73
CA ILE A 272 -7.26 9.32 7.11
C ILE A 272 -7.43 10.40 8.18
N TYR A 273 -8.04 10.10 9.32
CA TYR A 273 -8.14 11.05 10.43
C TYR A 273 -6.77 11.56 10.89
N ASN A 274 -5.81 10.68 11.13
CA ASN A 274 -4.50 11.08 11.64
C ASN A 274 -3.71 11.97 10.66
N ASN A 275 -4.01 11.92 9.36
CA ASN A 275 -3.23 12.59 8.31
C ASN A 275 -3.95 13.77 7.65
N ALA A 276 -5.28 13.71 7.52
CA ALA A 276 -6.09 14.75 6.87
C ALA A 276 -6.80 15.67 7.87
N TYR A 277 -7.36 15.10 8.96
CA TYR A 277 -8.27 15.85 9.85
C TYR A 277 -7.65 16.28 11.19
N LYS A 278 -6.60 15.59 11.66
CA LYS A 278 -5.93 15.89 12.95
C LYS A 278 -5.34 17.30 13.02
N PHE A 279 -4.90 17.86 11.89
CA PHE A 279 -4.15 19.12 11.85
C PHE A 279 -5.03 20.37 11.77
N GLN A 280 -6.30 20.27 11.35
CA GLN A 280 -7.21 21.43 11.32
C GLN A 280 -7.55 21.98 12.72
N GLN A 281 -7.41 21.18 13.79
CA GLN A 281 -7.66 21.63 15.16
C GLN A 281 -6.48 22.39 15.80
N ARG A 282 -5.32 22.46 15.12
CA ARG A 282 -4.13 23.20 15.56
C ARG A 282 -3.78 24.25 14.50
N LEU A 283 -4.45 25.39 14.57
CA LEU A 283 -4.40 26.53 13.64
C LEU A 283 -3.04 27.25 13.48
N SER A 284 -1.89 26.56 13.49
CA SER A 284 -0.60 27.24 13.27
C SER A 284 0.45 26.47 12.48
N GLU A 285 0.30 25.17 12.23
CA GLU A 285 1.27 24.41 11.44
C GLU A 285 0.52 23.59 10.39
N SER A 286 0.34 24.24 9.24
CA SER A 286 -0.24 23.66 8.03
C SER A 286 0.49 22.38 7.66
N SER A 287 -0.16 21.23 7.83
CA SER A 287 0.17 20.05 7.03
C SER A 287 -0.09 20.42 5.58
N HIS A 288 0.98 20.75 4.86
CA HIS A 288 1.03 21.59 3.65
C HIS A 288 0.21 21.17 2.41
N ASN A 289 -0.77 20.26 2.45
CA ASN A 289 -1.27 19.68 1.20
C ASN A 289 -2.78 19.39 1.07
N TYR A 290 -3.62 19.60 2.09
CA TYR A 290 -5.05 19.33 1.97
C TYR A 290 -5.89 20.05 3.04
N ASP A 291 -6.97 20.72 2.63
CA ASP A 291 -7.92 21.41 3.53
C ASP A 291 -9.35 20.93 3.23
N PRO A 292 -9.87 19.95 3.99
CA PRO A 292 -11.19 19.38 3.73
C PRO A 292 -12.33 20.35 4.02
N GLU A 293 -13.35 20.34 3.14
CA GLU A 293 -14.60 21.05 3.34
C GLU A 293 -15.47 20.41 4.44
N GLU A 294 -16.32 21.21 5.09
CA GLU A 294 -17.20 20.73 6.19
C GLU A 294 -18.08 19.53 5.78
N LYS A 295 -18.63 19.54 4.56
CA LYS A 295 -19.44 18.43 4.04
C LYS A 295 -18.66 17.11 3.97
N GLU A 296 -17.38 17.20 3.69
CA GLU A 296 -16.52 16.02 3.62
C GLU A 296 -16.22 15.49 5.03
N ILE A 297 -16.00 16.37 6.00
CA ILE A 297 -15.83 16.02 7.42
C ILE A 297 -17.10 15.34 7.95
N GLU A 298 -18.28 15.87 7.63
CA GLU A 298 -19.57 15.27 7.98
C GLU A 298 -19.70 13.86 7.40
N LYS A 299 -19.33 13.68 6.13
CA LYS A 299 -19.32 12.36 5.48
C LYS A 299 -18.33 11.40 6.13
N PHE A 300 -17.14 11.86 6.51
CA PHE A 300 -16.19 11.04 7.26
C PHE A 300 -16.77 10.61 8.61
N ARG A 301 -17.37 11.55 9.36
CA ARG A 301 -17.99 11.27 10.66
C ARG A 301 -19.13 10.27 10.57
N SER A 302 -19.91 10.29 9.48
CA SER A 302 -20.99 9.30 9.29
C SER A 302 -20.49 7.87 9.09
N LEU A 303 -19.22 7.68 8.74
CA LEU A 303 -18.59 6.35 8.59
C LEU A 303 -18.01 5.79 9.89
N ILE A 304 -18.03 6.56 10.98
CA ILE A 304 -17.45 6.15 12.26
C ILE A 304 -18.40 5.21 13.00
N THR A 305 -18.06 3.91 12.96
CA THR A 305 -18.66 2.89 13.83
C THR A 305 -17.86 2.73 15.13
N LYS A 306 -18.36 1.89 16.05
CA LYS A 306 -17.64 1.51 17.26
C LYS A 306 -16.25 0.95 16.95
N GLU A 307 -16.15 0.05 15.97
CA GLU A 307 -14.91 -0.62 15.59
C GLU A 307 -13.92 0.37 14.93
N VAL A 308 -14.42 1.34 14.17
CA VAL A 308 -13.61 2.44 13.62
C VAL A 308 -13.05 3.29 14.76
N ALA A 309 -13.89 3.67 15.74
CA ALA A 309 -13.47 4.48 16.88
C ALA A 309 -12.44 3.75 17.77
N GLU A 310 -12.60 2.44 17.98
CA GLU A 310 -11.61 1.60 18.66
C GLU A 310 -10.26 1.61 17.93
N GLU A 311 -10.27 1.44 16.60
CA GLU A 311 -9.04 1.47 15.80
C GLU A 311 -8.39 2.85 15.79
N MET A 312 -9.19 3.93 15.70
CA MET A 312 -8.72 5.31 15.86
C MET A 312 -8.02 5.49 17.22
N GLY A 313 -8.61 4.98 18.30
CA GLY A 313 -8.05 5.04 19.65
C GLY A 313 -6.72 4.31 19.84
N ARG A 314 -6.42 3.33 18.98
CA ARG A 314 -5.12 2.62 18.97
C ARG A 314 -4.00 3.46 18.34
N VAL A 315 -4.30 4.19 17.27
CA VAL A 315 -3.27 4.85 16.44
C VAL A 315 -3.22 6.37 16.60
N CYS A 316 -4.27 6.99 17.12
CA CYS A 316 -4.36 8.44 17.28
C CYS A 316 -4.29 8.86 18.75
N LYS A 317 -4.01 10.15 19.00
CA LYS A 317 -3.99 10.70 20.35
C LYS A 317 -5.41 10.83 20.89
N ALA A 318 -5.67 10.27 22.08
CA ALA A 318 -7.00 10.27 22.70
C ALA A 318 -7.58 11.68 22.90
N ASN A 319 -6.76 12.68 23.24
CA ASN A 319 -7.23 14.04 23.44
C ASN A 319 -7.73 14.69 22.13
N ASP A 320 -7.00 14.50 21.03
CA ASP A 320 -7.40 15.01 19.71
C ASP A 320 -8.71 14.29 19.26
N LEU A 321 -8.82 12.99 19.54
CA LEU A 321 -10.01 12.20 19.22
C LEU A 321 -11.25 12.60 20.02
N ARG A 322 -11.13 12.95 21.31
CA ARG A 322 -12.28 13.38 22.13
C ARG A 322 -12.96 14.62 21.58
N ILE A 323 -12.20 15.52 20.96
CA ILE A 323 -12.75 16.73 20.34
C ILE A 323 -13.46 16.39 19.02
N PHE A 324 -13.02 15.35 18.32
CA PHE A 324 -13.52 14.99 17.00
C PHE A 324 -14.66 13.97 17.01
N LEU A 325 -14.59 12.98 17.90
CA LEU A 325 -15.54 11.88 17.97
C LEU A 325 -16.82 12.27 18.72
N PRO A 326 -17.99 11.74 18.30
CA PRO A 326 -19.21 11.81 19.08
C PRO A 326 -19.04 11.29 20.51
N GLU A 327 -19.71 11.92 21.48
CA GLU A 327 -19.60 11.59 22.92
C GLU A 327 -19.84 10.10 23.23
N GLN A 328 -20.75 9.46 22.50
CA GLN A 328 -21.08 8.04 22.65
C GLN A 328 -19.89 7.07 22.44
N TYR A 329 -18.80 7.53 21.82
CA TYR A 329 -17.58 6.76 21.60
C TYR A 329 -16.43 7.14 22.52
N HIS A 330 -16.60 8.15 23.40
CA HIS A 330 -15.52 8.62 24.27
C HIS A 330 -15.07 7.56 25.29
N ASN A 331 -15.99 6.66 25.67
CA ASN A 331 -15.72 5.51 26.53
C ASN A 331 -14.80 4.45 25.89
N LEU A 332 -14.62 4.48 24.57
CA LEU A 332 -13.72 3.58 23.84
C LEU A 332 -12.28 4.08 23.84
N LEU A 333 -12.07 5.37 24.14
CA LEU A 333 -10.76 5.99 24.12
C LEU A 333 -10.01 5.68 25.41
N PRO A 334 -8.67 5.47 25.34
CA PRO A 334 -7.89 5.23 26.55
C PRO A 334 -8.05 6.43 27.52
N PRO A 335 -8.16 6.17 28.82
CA PRO A 335 -8.25 7.24 29.81
C PRO A 335 -7.01 8.14 29.71
N SER A 336 -7.21 9.45 29.90
CA SER A 336 -6.05 10.34 30.03
C SER A 336 -5.46 10.08 31.40
N ILE A 337 -4.37 9.30 31.46
CA ILE A 337 -3.60 9.17 32.68
C ILE A 337 -2.80 10.47 32.81
N PRO A 338 -3.08 11.32 33.81
CA PRO A 338 -2.24 12.47 34.06
C PRO A 338 -0.82 11.97 34.29
N VAL A 339 0.17 12.53 33.59
CA VAL A 339 1.57 12.25 33.87
C VAL A 339 1.81 12.70 35.31
N PRO A 340 2.07 11.78 36.25
CA PRO A 340 2.19 12.16 37.64
C PRO A 340 3.45 13.04 37.80
N SER A 341 3.26 14.23 38.35
CA SER A 341 4.36 15.10 38.75
C SER A 341 5.01 14.53 40.01
N GLY A 342 6.26 14.07 39.90
CA GLY A 342 7.05 13.59 41.04
C GLY A 342 6.72 12.16 41.45
N SER A 343 7.52 11.20 40.98
CA SER A 343 7.57 9.85 41.55
C SER A 343 8.78 9.74 42.49
N ILE A 344 8.58 9.09 43.63
CA ILE A 344 9.67 8.84 44.59
C ILE A 344 10.74 7.95 43.95
N LEU A 345 10.35 7.03 43.07
CA LEU A 345 11.30 6.19 42.33
C LEU A 345 12.16 6.99 41.36
N HIS A 346 11.66 8.10 40.83
CA HIS A 346 12.42 8.96 39.93
C HIS A 346 13.54 9.65 40.69
N GLU A 347 13.21 10.24 41.84
CA GLU A 347 14.18 10.86 42.73
C GLU A 347 15.23 9.85 43.21
N ILE A 348 14.82 8.62 43.56
CA ILE A 348 15.73 7.56 43.96
C ILE A 348 16.67 7.17 42.82
N ALA A 349 16.17 7.04 41.59
CA ALA A 349 16.99 6.70 40.42
C ALA A 349 17.99 7.81 40.09
N GLU A 350 17.58 9.08 40.10
CA GLU A 350 18.46 10.22 39.84
C GLU A 350 19.54 10.38 40.91
N LYS A 351 19.18 10.23 42.19
CA LYS A 351 20.11 10.36 43.32
C LYS A 351 20.87 9.07 43.64
N LYS A 352 20.61 7.98 42.92
CA LYS A 352 21.19 6.64 43.12
C LYS A 352 21.01 6.10 44.55
N GLU A 353 19.89 6.40 45.18
CA GLU A 353 19.59 6.04 46.57
C GLU A 353 18.92 4.66 46.70
N PHE A 354 19.42 3.65 45.97
CA PHE A 354 18.77 2.34 45.81
C PHE A 354 18.48 1.60 47.14
N ARG A 355 19.20 1.92 48.22
CA ARG A 355 18.91 1.41 49.57
C ARG A 355 17.48 1.71 50.03
N LYS A 356 16.89 2.83 49.58
CA LYS A 356 15.51 3.20 49.89
C LYS A 356 14.48 2.25 49.24
N ILE A 357 14.85 1.55 48.15
CA ILE A 357 14.00 0.59 47.45
C ILE A 357 13.92 -0.73 48.21
N THR A 358 15.04 -1.16 48.80
CA THR A 358 15.08 -2.37 49.63
C THR A 358 14.17 -2.23 50.85
N ALA A 359 14.09 -1.03 51.43
CA ALA A 359 13.23 -0.70 52.57
C ALA A 359 11.77 -0.38 52.19
N MET A 360 11.46 -0.21 50.90
CA MET A 360 10.11 0.08 50.41
C MET A 360 9.27 -1.19 50.34
N ASP A 361 8.03 -1.12 50.84
CA ASP A 361 7.07 -2.21 50.72
C ASP A 361 6.73 -2.47 49.23
N GLU A 362 6.51 -3.73 48.90
CA GLU A 362 6.34 -4.15 47.49
C GLU A 362 5.11 -3.50 46.84
N SER A 363 4.02 -3.29 47.57
CA SER A 363 2.80 -2.68 47.04
C SER A 363 3.02 -1.22 46.65
N THR A 364 3.64 -0.44 47.53
CA THR A 364 4.04 0.95 47.24
C THR A 364 5.03 1.00 46.08
N PHE A 365 6.01 0.09 46.05
CA PHE A 365 6.95 -0.01 44.94
C PHE A 365 6.22 -0.24 43.61
N PHE A 366 5.30 -1.21 43.53
CA PHE A 366 4.57 -1.49 42.29
C PHE A 366 3.69 -0.32 41.83
N GLN A 367 3.03 0.37 42.77
CA GLN A 367 2.23 1.55 42.46
C GLN A 367 3.08 2.70 41.94
N GLU A 368 4.21 2.99 42.59
CA GLU A 368 5.16 4.01 42.14
C GLU A 368 5.81 3.64 40.81
N PHE A 369 6.12 2.36 40.61
CA PHE A 369 6.68 1.85 39.37
C PHE A 369 5.70 2.06 38.21
N CYS A 370 4.42 1.78 38.40
CA CYS A 370 3.41 2.04 37.37
C CYS A 370 3.31 3.54 37.04
N LYS A 371 3.42 4.43 38.04
CA LYS A 371 3.38 5.88 37.83
C LYS A 371 4.54 6.38 36.98
N ILE A 372 5.78 6.04 37.36
CA ILE A 372 7.00 6.53 36.70
C ILE A 372 7.18 5.96 35.28
N THR A 373 6.66 4.77 35.02
CA THR A 373 6.76 4.10 33.73
C THR A 373 5.65 4.48 32.75
N SER A 374 4.53 4.99 33.26
CA SER A 374 3.36 5.38 32.47
C SER A 374 3.59 6.35 31.29
N PRO A 375 4.61 7.25 31.28
CA PRO A 375 4.77 8.24 30.21
C PRO A 375 5.03 7.63 28.83
N SER A 376 5.78 6.53 28.73
CA SER A 376 6.01 5.83 27.46
C SER A 376 6.56 4.42 27.66
N ILE A 377 6.51 3.58 26.61
CA ILE A 377 7.15 2.25 26.60
C ILE A 377 8.65 2.36 26.89
N SER A 378 9.33 3.40 26.38
CA SER A 378 10.75 3.62 26.67
C SER A 378 10.99 3.87 28.16
N HIS A 379 10.16 4.70 28.81
CA HIS A 379 10.26 4.90 30.27
C HIS A 379 10.06 3.59 31.01
N PHE A 380 9.07 2.78 30.60
CA PHE A 380 8.87 1.46 31.16
C PHE A 380 10.11 0.59 31.08
N LEU A 381 10.73 0.47 29.91
CA LEU A 381 11.92 -0.35 29.72
C LEU A 381 13.12 0.18 30.53
N THR A 382 13.36 1.49 30.51
CA THR A 382 14.46 2.10 31.29
C THR A 382 14.33 1.81 32.78
N TYR A 383 13.15 2.02 33.37
CA TYR A 383 12.98 1.78 34.80
C TYR A 383 12.88 0.30 35.16
N LEU A 384 12.41 -0.55 34.23
CA LEU A 384 12.46 -2.00 34.41
C LEU A 384 13.90 -2.47 34.55
N GLU A 385 14.81 -1.98 33.71
CA GLU A 385 16.25 -2.27 33.81
C GLU A 385 16.85 -1.71 35.10
N ILE A 386 16.56 -0.46 35.46
CA ILE A 386 17.08 0.19 36.67
C ILE A 386 16.65 -0.56 37.95
N PHE A 387 15.42 -1.08 37.98
CA PHE A 387 14.86 -1.73 39.16
C PHE A 387 14.71 -3.26 39.02
N GLN A 388 15.40 -3.86 38.06
CA GLN A 388 15.29 -5.29 37.75
C GLN A 388 15.53 -6.17 38.99
N GLU A 389 16.57 -5.86 39.78
CA GLU A 389 16.93 -6.60 41.00
C GLU A 389 15.76 -6.65 42.01
N LYS A 390 14.96 -5.58 42.11
CA LYS A 390 13.78 -5.56 43.00
C LYS A 390 12.67 -6.49 42.49
N PHE A 391 12.53 -6.65 41.18
CA PHE A 391 11.58 -7.60 40.59
C PHE A 391 12.05 -9.06 40.73
N GLU A 392 13.35 -9.32 40.55
CA GLU A 392 13.92 -10.66 40.70
C GLU A 392 13.83 -11.20 42.14
N HIS A 393 13.93 -10.31 43.12
CA HIS A 393 13.81 -10.65 44.54
C HIS A 393 12.39 -10.54 45.11
N SER A 394 11.41 -10.21 44.26
CA SER A 394 10.01 -10.08 44.69
C SER A 394 9.35 -11.45 44.82
N ASN A 395 8.68 -11.68 45.96
CA ASN A 395 7.86 -12.88 46.15
C ASN A 395 6.41 -12.68 45.68
N ASN A 396 6.05 -11.48 45.24
CA ASN A 396 4.67 -11.09 44.94
C ASN A 396 4.50 -10.50 43.54
N ILE A 397 5.09 -11.15 42.53
CA ILE A 397 4.98 -10.73 41.13
C ILE A 397 3.53 -10.73 40.62
N THR A 398 2.66 -11.59 41.17
CA THR A 398 1.23 -11.62 40.84
C THR A 398 0.52 -10.33 41.23
N GLU A 399 0.86 -9.75 42.38
CA GLU A 399 0.31 -8.46 42.80
C GLU A 399 0.79 -7.32 41.88
N PHE A 400 2.05 -7.37 41.43
CA PHE A 400 2.53 -6.44 40.42
C PHE A 400 1.68 -6.50 39.16
N PHE A 401 1.41 -7.68 38.59
CA PHE A 401 0.56 -7.80 37.39
C PHE A 401 -0.87 -7.30 37.64
N ARG A 402 -1.42 -7.51 38.83
CA ARG A 402 -2.74 -6.98 39.22
C ARG A 402 -2.74 -5.46 39.18
N VAL A 403 -1.80 -4.82 39.89
CA VAL A 403 -1.65 -3.35 39.94
C VAL A 403 -1.35 -2.79 38.56
N PHE A 404 -0.46 -3.44 37.80
CA PHE A 404 -0.05 -3.02 36.45
C PHE A 404 -1.22 -3.04 35.46
N LYS A 405 -2.01 -4.11 35.47
CA LYS A 405 -3.21 -4.26 34.62
C LYS A 405 -4.31 -3.26 35.00
N GLU A 406 -4.50 -3.03 36.29
CA GLU A 406 -5.47 -2.07 36.81
C GLU A 406 -5.09 -0.63 36.45
N TYR A 407 -3.83 -0.25 36.68
CA TYR A 407 -3.30 1.08 36.39
C TYR A 407 -3.34 1.41 34.88
N ASN A 408 -3.00 0.44 34.04
CA ASN A 408 -2.98 0.61 32.58
C ASN A 408 -4.27 0.11 31.91
N LYS A 409 -5.38 0.00 32.65
CA LYS A 409 -6.67 -0.42 32.11
C LYS A 409 -7.08 0.47 30.93
N GLY A 410 -7.38 -0.17 29.80
CA GLY A 410 -7.74 0.53 28.55
C GLY A 410 -6.55 0.92 27.66
N ARG A 411 -5.30 0.66 28.06
CA ARG A 411 -4.09 0.87 27.22
C ARG A 411 -3.61 -0.44 26.59
N SER A 412 -4.46 -1.09 25.80
CA SER A 412 -4.19 -2.41 25.22
C SER A 412 -2.83 -2.49 24.51
N SER A 413 -2.53 -1.58 23.58
CA SER A 413 -1.24 -1.59 22.86
C SER A 413 -0.02 -1.41 23.78
N TYR A 414 -0.13 -0.60 24.84
CA TYR A 414 0.93 -0.45 25.84
C TYR A 414 1.12 -1.75 26.61
N LEU A 415 0.02 -2.37 27.07
CA LEU A 415 0.04 -3.65 27.76
C LEU A 415 0.64 -4.75 26.89
N ASP A 416 0.23 -4.86 25.62
CA ASP A 416 0.73 -5.89 24.70
C ASP A 416 2.25 -5.81 24.54
N ILE A 417 2.79 -4.61 24.31
CA ILE A 417 4.23 -4.40 24.10
C ILE A 417 5.02 -4.61 25.41
N THR A 418 4.54 -4.04 26.51
CA THR A 418 5.24 -4.15 27.80
C THR A 418 5.18 -5.56 28.36
N CYS A 419 4.08 -6.30 28.21
CA CYS A 419 3.99 -7.70 28.58
C CYS A 419 4.91 -8.59 27.75
N ALA A 420 4.99 -8.37 26.43
CA ALA A 420 5.96 -9.09 25.60
C ALA A 420 7.40 -8.87 26.09
N LYS A 421 7.74 -7.62 26.46
CA LYS A 421 9.05 -7.29 27.01
C LYS A 421 9.27 -7.89 28.40
N MET A 422 8.30 -7.83 29.31
CA MET A 422 8.40 -8.49 30.62
C MET A 422 8.62 -10.00 30.50
N LYS A 423 8.06 -10.65 29.48
CA LYS A 423 8.32 -12.06 29.16
C LYS A 423 9.75 -12.31 28.71
N GLU A 424 10.30 -11.46 27.84
CA GLU A 424 11.72 -11.51 27.43
C GLU A 424 12.67 -11.32 28.62
N TYR A 425 12.30 -10.44 29.57
CA TYR A 425 13.04 -10.19 30.81
C TYR A 425 12.82 -11.28 31.89
N GLY A 426 12.05 -12.33 31.61
CA GLY A 426 11.82 -13.44 32.55
C GLY A 426 10.91 -13.12 33.73
N LEU A 427 10.19 -12.00 33.69
CA LEU A 427 9.28 -11.56 34.77
C LEU A 427 7.90 -12.22 34.71
N MET A 428 7.50 -12.71 33.54
CA MET A 428 6.23 -13.43 33.33
C MET A 428 6.49 -14.93 33.10
N PRO A 429 5.82 -15.84 33.83
CA PRO A 429 5.86 -17.27 33.49
C PRO A 429 5.24 -17.50 32.11
N TYR A 430 5.79 -18.45 31.34
CA TYR A 430 5.48 -18.62 29.91
C TYR A 430 4.00 -18.96 29.59
N ASP A 431 3.20 -19.33 30.59
CA ASP A 431 1.88 -19.99 30.45
C ASP A 431 0.64 -19.12 30.79
N GLN A 432 0.76 -17.81 31.03
CA GLN A 432 -0.41 -16.94 31.26
C GLN A 432 -0.67 -16.01 30.06
N LYS A 433 -1.85 -16.15 29.45
CA LYS A 433 -2.38 -15.29 28.37
C LYS A 433 -3.09 -14.06 28.91
#